data_AF-A0A7C2PTW5-F1
#
_entry.id   AF-A0A7C2PTW5-F1
#
_cell.length_a   1.000
_cell.length_b   1.000
_cell.length_c   1.000
_cell.angle_alpha   90.00
_cell.angle_beta   90.00
_cell.angle_gamma   90.00
#
_symmetry.space_group_name_H-M   'P 1'
#
loop_
_entity.id
_entity.type
_entity.pdbx_description
1 polymer ?
#
loop_
_entity_poly.entity_id
_entity_poly.type
_entity_poly.pdbx_seq_one_letter_code
_entity_poly.pdbx_strand_id
1 'polypeptide(L)'
;MTHEILGVIVDDVTDQELEERLLAFLHSDRPHRIVTPNPEMVLLARKDPAFREQLNLSDLRLPDGIGLQVVTRRLRHRHTGVDTLEMIARLCAEQGKQLVLLGGEFGEGEVAAEQLKKRYQGIRVVAMDPGKISADGSLSPEVRQVISDLHPDVIAVAFGQKKQEAAMALLAEAIPHVRILIGVGGAFNMISGRLRRAPSWMRRVGLEWLWRVLIEPSRFPRTMRATVVFPLTVFWAKVVSR
;
A
#
# COMPACT_ATOMS: atom_id res chain seq x y z
N MET A 1 -18.17 5.07 1.84
CA MET A 1 -18.92 4.00 1.14
C MET A 1 -17.95 2.87 0.83
N THR A 2 -18.41 1.63 0.69
CA THR A 2 -17.56 0.51 0.25
C THR A 2 -18.08 -0.08 -1.06
N HIS A 3 -17.18 -0.67 -1.84
CA HIS A 3 -17.51 -1.42 -3.04
C HIS A 3 -16.89 -2.81 -2.95
N GLU A 4 -17.63 -3.83 -3.36
CA GLU A 4 -17.10 -5.20 -3.47
C GLU A 4 -16.76 -5.51 -4.93
N ILE A 5 -15.54 -6.02 -5.15
CA ILE A 5 -15.03 -6.38 -6.48
C ILE A 5 -14.42 -7.77 -6.40
N LEU A 6 -15.10 -8.77 -6.99
CA LEU A 6 -14.68 -10.17 -6.98
C LEU A 6 -14.38 -10.72 -5.56
N GLY A 7 -15.15 -10.27 -4.57
CA GLY A 7 -14.99 -10.65 -3.15
C GLY A 7 -13.95 -9.84 -2.37
N VAL A 8 -13.28 -8.87 -2.98
CA VAL A 8 -12.41 -7.92 -2.28
C VAL A 8 -13.17 -6.62 -2.05
N ILE A 9 -13.24 -6.17 -0.80
CA ILE A 9 -13.92 -4.92 -0.44
C ILE A 9 -12.92 -3.77 -0.52
N VAL A 10 -13.28 -2.67 -1.19
CA VAL A 10 -12.49 -1.43 -1.26
C VAL A 10 -13.28 -0.26 -0.67
N ASP A 11 -12.59 0.67 -0.02
CA ASP A 11 -13.18 1.86 0.58
C ASP A 11 -13.13 3.04 -0.41
N ASP A 12 -14.31 3.56 -0.73
CA ASP A 12 -14.45 4.77 -1.52
C ASP A 12 -14.42 5.96 -0.56
N VAL A 13 -13.28 6.64 -0.51
CA VAL A 13 -13.03 7.80 0.34
C VAL A 13 -12.38 8.94 -0.46
N THR A 14 -12.73 10.18 -0.14
CA THR A 14 -12.03 11.36 -0.68
C THR A 14 -10.67 11.56 0.01
N ASP A 15 -9.83 12.47 -0.49
CA ASP A 15 -8.57 12.83 0.18
C ASP A 15 -8.82 13.38 1.60
N GLN A 16 -9.83 14.23 1.77
CA GLN A 16 -10.21 14.77 3.07
C GLN A 16 -10.67 13.66 4.03
N GLU A 17 -11.56 12.77 3.59
CA GLU A 17 -12.03 11.66 4.41
C GLU A 17 -10.91 10.67 4.75
N LEU A 18 -9.94 10.49 3.85
CA LEU A 18 -8.74 9.68 4.12
C LEU A 18 -7.89 10.33 5.21
N GLU A 19 -7.58 11.61 5.07
CA GLU A 19 -6.78 12.35 6.05
C GLU A 19 -7.40 12.33 7.45
N GLU A 20 -8.72 12.58 7.54
CA GLU A 20 -9.46 12.50 8.80
C GLU A 20 -9.37 11.11 9.44
N ARG A 21 -9.46 10.04 8.65
CA ARG A 21 -9.30 8.66 9.14
C ARG A 21 -7.87 8.35 9.59
N LEU A 22 -6.87 8.80 8.84
CA LEU A 22 -5.46 8.61 9.21
C LEU A 22 -5.15 9.32 10.53
N LEU A 23 -5.62 10.56 10.71
CA LEU A 23 -5.52 11.29 11.98
C LEU A 23 -6.24 10.57 13.12
N ALA A 24 -7.43 10.02 12.88
CA ALA A 24 -8.13 9.23 13.88
C ALA A 24 -7.36 7.95 14.27
N PHE A 25 -6.77 7.26 13.30
CA PHE A 25 -5.94 6.08 13.55
C PHE A 25 -4.67 6.41 14.34
N LEU A 26 -3.99 7.52 14.03
CA LEU A 26 -2.79 7.96 14.77
C LEU A 26 -3.06 8.25 16.26
N HIS A 27 -4.30 8.53 16.62
CA HIS A 27 -4.74 8.82 17.99
C HIS A 27 -5.52 7.68 18.65
N SER A 28 -5.70 6.54 17.97
CA SER A 28 -6.40 5.39 18.54
C SER A 28 -5.50 4.61 19.52
N ASP A 29 -6.09 3.67 20.23
CA ASP A 29 -5.42 2.80 21.20
C ASP A 29 -5.01 1.44 20.62
N ARG A 30 -5.26 1.19 19.33
CA ARG A 30 -4.97 -0.09 18.66
C ARG A 30 -4.29 0.08 17.29
N PRO A 31 -3.62 -0.95 16.78
CA PRO A 31 -3.12 -0.95 15.41
C PRO A 31 -4.26 -0.95 14.37
N HIS A 32 -4.03 -0.22 13.28
CA HIS A 32 -4.87 -0.22 12.09
C HIS A 32 -4.08 -0.62 10.86
N ARG A 33 -4.61 -1.58 10.08
CA ARG A 33 -3.98 -2.06 8.86
C ARG A 33 -4.60 -1.39 7.64
N ILE A 34 -3.74 -0.82 6.81
CA ILE A 34 -4.09 -0.18 5.55
C ILE A 34 -3.48 -0.98 4.41
N VAL A 35 -4.32 -1.42 3.50
CA VAL A 35 -3.91 -2.08 2.26
C VAL A 35 -4.32 -1.23 1.07
N THR A 36 -3.61 -1.42 -0.05
CA THR A 36 -3.84 -0.70 -1.30
C THR A 36 -4.22 -1.69 -2.40
N PRO A 37 -5.42 -2.34 -2.34
CA PRO A 37 -5.76 -3.35 -3.31
C PRO A 37 -5.69 -2.77 -4.72
N ASN A 38 -4.96 -3.47 -5.57
CA ASN A 38 -4.88 -3.17 -6.99
C ASN A 38 -5.48 -4.32 -7.82
N PRO A 39 -5.71 -4.14 -9.13
CA PRO A 39 -6.29 -5.17 -9.99
C PRO A 39 -5.63 -6.55 -9.88
N GLU A 40 -4.30 -6.61 -9.71
CA GLU A 40 -3.61 -7.88 -9.58
C GLU A 40 -3.87 -8.54 -8.22
N MET A 41 -3.86 -7.76 -7.12
CA MET A 41 -4.22 -8.27 -5.81
C MET A 41 -5.64 -8.84 -5.79
N VAL A 42 -6.59 -8.19 -6.47
CA VAL A 42 -7.95 -8.71 -6.61
C VAL A 42 -8.00 -10.02 -7.41
N LEU A 43 -7.25 -10.12 -8.51
CA LEU A 43 -7.16 -11.38 -9.27
C LEU A 43 -6.50 -12.51 -8.45
N LEU A 44 -5.50 -12.17 -7.63
CA LEU A 44 -4.85 -13.13 -6.73
C LEU A 44 -5.81 -13.60 -5.63
N ALA A 45 -6.50 -12.67 -4.99
CA ALA A 45 -7.50 -12.94 -3.95
C ALA A 45 -8.64 -13.84 -4.46
N ARG A 46 -9.00 -13.76 -5.75
CA ARG A 46 -9.97 -14.69 -6.35
C ARG A 46 -9.51 -16.14 -6.34
N LYS A 47 -8.19 -16.39 -6.45
CA LYS A 47 -7.59 -17.73 -6.46
C LYS A 47 -7.10 -18.18 -5.08
N ASP A 48 -7.06 -17.27 -4.11
CA ASP A 48 -6.48 -17.47 -2.79
C ASP A 48 -7.42 -16.89 -1.73
N PRO A 49 -8.33 -17.73 -1.18
CA PRO A 49 -9.31 -17.30 -0.18
C PRO A 49 -8.67 -16.71 1.07
N ALA A 50 -7.53 -17.23 1.51
CA ALA A 50 -6.81 -16.73 2.68
C ALA A 50 -6.28 -15.32 2.45
N PHE A 51 -5.69 -15.06 1.26
CA PHE A 51 -5.27 -13.72 0.91
C PHE A 51 -6.45 -12.74 0.78
N ARG A 52 -7.59 -13.20 0.22
CA ARG A 52 -8.82 -12.37 0.16
C ARG A 52 -9.30 -11.97 1.55
N GLU A 53 -9.31 -12.92 2.48
CA GLU A 53 -9.69 -12.66 3.87
C GLU A 53 -8.75 -11.66 4.54
N GLN A 54 -7.43 -11.83 4.37
CA GLN A 54 -6.44 -10.88 4.87
C GLN A 54 -6.68 -9.45 4.38
N LEU A 55 -7.01 -9.27 3.09
CA LEU A 55 -7.36 -7.94 2.55
C LEU A 55 -8.62 -7.38 3.18
N ASN A 56 -9.68 -8.19 3.31
CA ASN A 56 -10.96 -7.75 3.84
C ASN A 56 -10.94 -7.49 5.35
N LEU A 57 -10.05 -8.13 6.10
CA LEU A 57 -9.82 -7.88 7.53
C LEU A 57 -9.00 -6.60 7.81
N SER A 58 -8.54 -5.89 6.78
CA SER A 58 -7.84 -4.61 6.94
C SER A 58 -8.82 -3.48 7.26
N ASP A 59 -8.42 -2.57 8.15
CA ASP A 59 -9.23 -1.44 8.59
C ASP A 59 -9.52 -0.44 7.45
N LEU A 60 -8.63 -0.36 6.47
CA LEU A 60 -8.79 0.49 5.30
C LEU A 60 -8.20 -0.18 4.05
N ARG A 61 -9.00 -0.30 2.99
CA ARG A 61 -8.66 -0.92 1.71
C ARG A 61 -8.75 0.11 0.59
N LEU A 62 -7.66 0.82 0.36
CA LEU A 62 -7.58 1.95 -0.55
C LEU A 62 -7.44 1.50 -2.02
N PRO A 63 -8.38 1.84 -2.92
CA PRO A 63 -8.32 1.38 -4.30
C PRO A 63 -7.12 1.99 -5.02
N ASP A 64 -6.15 1.16 -5.39
CA ASP A 64 -4.96 1.53 -6.16
C ASP A 64 -5.07 1.00 -7.60
N GLY A 65 -4.75 1.84 -8.58
CA GLY A 65 -4.78 1.49 -10.00
C GLY A 65 -6.09 1.75 -10.74
N ILE A 66 -5.94 2.04 -12.04
CA ILE A 66 -7.05 2.43 -12.91
C ILE A 66 -8.08 1.33 -13.17
N GLY A 67 -7.67 0.06 -13.10
CA GLY A 67 -8.58 -1.06 -13.34
C GLY A 67 -9.77 -1.03 -12.39
N LEU A 68 -9.55 -0.70 -11.11
CA LEU A 68 -10.61 -0.58 -10.10
C LEU A 68 -11.56 0.58 -10.40
N GLN A 69 -11.02 1.71 -10.85
CA GLN A 69 -11.80 2.87 -11.26
C GLN A 69 -12.71 2.54 -12.46
N VAL A 70 -12.18 1.83 -13.46
CA VAL A 70 -12.92 1.42 -14.66
C VAL A 70 -14.09 0.48 -14.32
N VAL A 71 -13.87 -0.52 -13.47
CA VAL A 71 -14.89 -1.55 -13.19
C VAL A 71 -15.96 -1.10 -12.19
N THR A 72 -15.65 -0.12 -11.35
CA THR A 72 -16.57 0.44 -10.36
C THR A 72 -17.38 1.60 -10.94
N ARG A 73 -16.80 2.37 -11.88
CA ARG A 73 -17.39 3.57 -12.55
C ARG A 73 -17.87 4.69 -11.62
N ARG A 74 -17.80 4.50 -10.30
CA ARG A 74 -18.31 5.40 -9.26
C ARG A 74 -17.32 5.70 -8.13
N LEU A 75 -16.09 5.18 -8.21
CA LEU A 75 -15.06 5.52 -7.22
C LEU A 75 -14.80 7.02 -7.27
N ARG A 76 -14.99 7.71 -6.14
CA ARG A 76 -14.79 9.16 -6.05
C ARG A 76 -13.31 9.52 -6.16
N HIS A 77 -12.44 8.69 -5.57
CA HIS A 77 -11.01 8.91 -5.60
C HIS A 77 -10.22 7.59 -5.68
N ARG A 78 -9.02 7.67 -6.27
CA ARG A 78 -8.03 6.58 -6.32
C ARG A 78 -6.86 6.96 -5.44
N HIS A 79 -6.45 6.03 -4.58
CA HIS A 79 -5.40 6.26 -3.60
C HIS A 79 -4.25 5.31 -3.88
N THR A 80 -3.13 5.85 -4.34
CA THR A 80 -1.93 5.03 -4.58
C THR A 80 -1.17 4.85 -3.28
N GLY A 81 -0.48 3.71 -3.11
CA GLY A 81 0.36 3.50 -1.93
C GLY A 81 1.43 4.57 -1.71
N VAL A 82 1.91 5.22 -2.79
CA VAL A 82 2.84 6.35 -2.69
C VAL A 82 2.15 7.60 -2.17
N ASP A 83 1.00 7.99 -2.74
CA ASP A 83 0.31 9.22 -2.34
C ASP A 83 -0.19 9.11 -0.89
N THR A 84 -0.68 7.94 -0.49
CA THR A 84 -1.06 7.67 0.90
C THR A 84 0.15 7.72 1.84
N LEU A 85 1.30 7.17 1.45
CA LEU A 85 2.52 7.24 2.26
C LEU A 85 3.04 8.67 2.42
N GLU A 86 2.97 9.50 1.39
CA GLU A 86 3.35 10.93 1.48
C GLU A 86 2.39 11.69 2.41
N MET A 87 1.08 11.41 2.35
CA MET A 87 0.10 11.98 3.27
C MET A 87 0.39 11.57 4.72
N ILE A 88 0.66 10.29 4.96
CA ILE A 88 1.05 9.78 6.29
C ILE A 88 2.35 10.42 6.78
N ALA A 89 3.37 10.54 5.91
CA ALA A 89 4.64 11.17 6.27
C ALA A 89 4.46 12.65 6.68
N ARG A 90 3.61 13.40 5.96
CA ARG A 90 3.23 14.76 6.35
C ARG A 90 2.58 14.80 7.72
N LEU A 91 1.56 13.96 7.95
CA LEU A 91 0.88 13.87 9.24
C LEU A 91 1.83 13.49 10.37
N CYS A 92 2.79 12.58 10.12
CA CYS A 92 3.79 12.22 11.11
C CYS A 92 4.70 13.40 11.48
N ALA A 93 5.07 14.24 10.51
CA ALA A 93 5.86 15.44 10.76
C ALA A 93 5.07 16.47 11.60
N GLU A 94 3.79 16.67 11.28
CA GLU A 94 2.89 17.59 12.00
C GLU A 94 2.60 17.14 13.44
N GLN A 95 2.48 15.83 13.66
CA GLN A 95 2.09 15.24 14.95
C GLN A 95 3.29 14.74 15.79
N GLY A 96 4.52 14.89 15.28
CA GLY A 96 5.73 14.40 15.95
C GLY A 96 5.83 12.88 16.06
N LYS A 97 5.17 12.15 15.16
CA LYS A 97 5.05 10.68 15.15
C LYS A 97 6.22 10.02 14.45
N GLN A 98 6.60 8.82 14.91
CA GLN A 98 7.70 8.04 14.33
C GLN A 98 7.21 7.13 13.20
N LEU A 99 7.74 7.37 12.00
CA LEU A 99 7.53 6.56 10.79
C LEU A 99 8.72 5.61 10.57
N VAL A 100 8.44 4.32 10.47
CA VAL A 100 9.41 3.29 10.08
C VAL A 100 9.10 2.80 8.67
N LEU A 101 10.08 2.90 7.78
CA LEU A 101 10.03 2.34 6.43
C LEU A 101 10.70 0.96 6.47
N LEU A 102 9.91 -0.09 6.32
CA LEU A 102 10.37 -1.47 6.46
C LEU A 102 10.44 -2.16 5.09
N GLY A 103 11.66 -2.54 4.69
CA GLY A 103 11.97 -3.13 3.39
C GLY A 103 12.28 -2.11 2.30
N GLY A 104 12.07 -2.51 1.05
CA GLY A 104 12.62 -1.83 -0.12
C GLY A 104 13.94 -2.45 -0.54
N GLU A 105 14.02 -2.90 -1.80
CA GLU A 105 15.22 -3.56 -2.28
C GLU A 105 16.35 -2.54 -2.53
N PHE A 106 17.61 -2.99 -2.47
CA PHE A 106 18.78 -2.19 -2.88
C PHE A 106 18.91 -0.82 -2.20
N GLY A 107 18.51 -0.71 -0.93
CA GLY A 107 18.64 0.54 -0.16
C GLY A 107 17.58 1.60 -0.49
N GLU A 108 16.49 1.22 -1.17
CA GLU A 108 15.43 2.16 -1.56
C GLU A 108 14.71 2.77 -0.35
N GLY A 109 14.58 2.03 0.74
CA GLY A 109 13.96 2.51 1.99
C GLY A 109 14.75 3.69 2.58
N GLU A 110 16.08 3.58 2.64
CA GLU A 110 16.98 4.60 3.18
C GLU A 110 16.92 5.86 2.33
N VAL A 111 17.00 5.73 1.01
CA VAL A 111 16.89 6.88 0.11
C VAL A 111 15.50 7.51 0.21
N ALA A 112 14.44 6.71 0.34
CA ALA A 112 13.09 7.22 0.55
C ALA A 112 12.97 8.01 1.88
N ALA A 113 13.55 7.51 2.97
CA ALA A 113 13.58 8.21 4.25
C ALA A 113 14.31 9.57 4.14
N GLU A 114 15.45 9.62 3.45
CA GLU A 114 16.18 10.87 3.22
C GLU A 114 15.39 11.87 2.35
N GLN A 115 14.65 11.39 1.35
CA GLN A 115 13.76 12.24 0.56
C GLN A 115 12.60 12.78 1.39
N LEU A 116 12.01 11.97 2.27
CA LEU A 116 10.96 12.42 3.18
C LEU A 116 11.46 13.46 4.17
N LYS A 117 12.66 13.29 4.75
CA LYS A 117 13.30 14.29 5.63
C LYS A 117 13.52 15.64 4.94
N LYS A 118 13.86 15.63 3.65
CA LYS A 118 14.02 16.87 2.85
C LYS A 118 12.69 17.58 2.58
N ARG A 119 11.59 16.82 2.46
CA ARG A 119 10.26 17.36 2.13
C ARG A 119 9.49 17.80 3.36
N TYR A 120 9.64 17.10 4.47
CA TYR A 120 8.87 17.32 5.70
C TYR A 120 9.81 17.65 6.85
N GLN A 121 9.93 18.93 7.17
CA GLN A 121 10.78 19.39 8.26
C GLN A 121 10.31 18.80 9.61
N GLY A 122 11.24 18.26 10.39
CA GLY A 122 10.94 17.68 11.71
C GLY A 122 10.37 16.26 11.70
N ILE A 123 10.19 15.64 10.53
CA ILE A 123 9.74 14.25 10.45
C ILE A 123 10.72 13.30 11.15
N ARG A 124 10.18 12.43 12.02
CA ARG A 124 10.92 11.31 12.61
C ARG A 124 10.75 10.08 11.74
N VAL A 125 11.66 9.88 10.79
CA VAL A 125 11.63 8.74 9.87
C VAL A 125 12.93 7.94 9.89
N VAL A 126 12.80 6.62 10.00
CA VAL A 126 13.91 5.65 9.92
C VAL A 126 13.53 4.58 8.89
N ALA A 127 14.52 4.16 8.11
CA ALA A 127 14.38 2.99 7.24
C ALA A 127 15.11 1.80 7.85
N MET A 128 14.59 0.61 7.59
CA MET A 128 15.17 -0.66 8.02
C MET A 128 14.98 -1.72 6.94
N ASP A 129 16.07 -2.36 6.54
CA ASP A 129 16.02 -3.60 5.77
C ASP A 129 15.96 -4.81 6.73
N PRO A 130 14.83 -5.53 6.79
CA PRO A 130 14.72 -6.75 7.59
C PRO A 130 15.40 -7.97 6.96
N GLY A 131 16.00 -7.82 5.78
CA GLY A 131 16.58 -8.90 4.99
C GLY A 131 15.50 -9.78 4.35
N LYS A 132 15.77 -11.09 4.26
CA LYS A 132 14.87 -12.04 3.62
C LYS A 132 13.63 -12.29 4.47
N ILE A 133 12.46 -11.96 3.93
CA ILE A 133 11.16 -12.24 4.56
C ILE A 133 10.60 -13.58 4.11
N SER A 134 10.19 -14.37 5.11
CA SER A 134 9.49 -15.64 4.94
C SER A 134 8.22 -15.49 4.10
N ALA A 135 7.78 -16.59 3.47
CA ALA A 135 6.61 -16.56 2.59
C ALA A 135 5.30 -16.24 3.33
N ASP A 136 5.25 -16.56 4.62
CA ASP A 136 4.14 -16.28 5.56
C ASP A 136 4.21 -14.87 6.18
N GLY A 137 5.19 -14.05 5.78
CA GLY A 137 5.38 -12.70 6.34
C GLY A 137 6.05 -12.68 7.71
N SER A 138 6.48 -13.82 8.24
CA SER A 138 7.20 -13.85 9.52
C SER A 138 8.54 -13.12 9.45
N LEU A 139 8.83 -12.38 10.52
CA LEU A 139 10.10 -11.69 10.76
C LEU A 139 10.85 -12.42 11.87
N SER A 140 12.19 -12.40 11.79
CA SER A 140 13.00 -12.98 12.86
C SER A 140 12.74 -12.27 14.20
N PRO A 141 12.91 -12.96 15.35
CA PRO A 141 12.78 -12.32 16.66
C PRO A 141 13.67 -11.08 16.82
N GLU A 142 14.88 -11.11 16.27
CA GLU A 142 15.84 -10.00 16.33
C GLU A 142 15.34 -8.78 15.54
N VAL A 143 14.82 -9.00 14.32
CA VAL A 143 14.22 -7.94 13.51
C VAL A 143 13.02 -7.34 14.23
N ARG A 144 12.15 -8.16 14.83
CA ARG A 144 10.99 -7.66 15.60
C ARG A 144 11.41 -6.84 16.81
N GLN A 145 12.46 -7.26 17.51
CA GLN A 145 12.98 -6.52 18.65
C GLN A 145 13.50 -5.14 18.22
N VAL A 146 14.30 -5.08 17.15
CA VAL A 146 14.79 -3.80 16.60
C VAL A 146 13.63 -2.89 16.20
N ILE A 147 12.59 -3.42 15.55
CA ILE A 147 11.39 -2.61 15.21
C ILE A 147 10.68 -2.12 16.47
N SER A 148 10.57 -2.95 17.51
CA SER A 148 9.95 -2.55 18.79
C SER A 148 10.75 -1.46 19.49
N ASP A 149 12.08 -1.56 19.49
CA ASP A 149 12.98 -0.59 20.14
C ASP A 149 12.96 0.78 19.45
N LEU A 150 12.57 0.82 18.16
CA LEU A 150 12.32 2.07 17.45
C LEU A 150 11.05 2.78 17.94
N HIS A 151 10.17 2.13 18.69
CA HIS A 151 8.88 2.69 19.12
C HIS A 151 8.07 3.36 17.99
N PRO A 152 7.76 2.64 16.89
CA PRO A 152 7.04 3.21 15.76
C PRO A 152 5.59 3.55 16.11
N ASP A 153 5.16 4.75 15.70
CA ASP A 153 3.72 5.06 15.58
C ASP A 153 3.16 4.51 14.26
N VAL A 154 3.99 4.50 13.21
CA VAL A 154 3.62 4.04 11.87
C VAL A 154 4.69 3.13 11.28
N ILE A 155 4.26 2.03 10.66
CA ILE A 155 5.13 1.14 9.88
C ILE A 155 4.61 1.07 8.43
N ALA A 156 5.42 1.51 7.47
CA ALA A 156 5.18 1.29 6.05
C ALA A 156 5.96 0.06 5.57
N VAL A 157 5.28 -0.93 4.99
CA VAL A 157 5.88 -2.22 4.62
C VAL A 157 5.96 -2.39 3.10
N ALA A 158 7.15 -2.72 2.60
CA ALA A 158 7.45 -2.89 1.17
C ALA A 158 8.06 -4.27 0.86
N PHE A 159 7.34 -5.35 1.17
CA PHE A 159 7.79 -6.75 0.92
C PHE A 159 7.19 -7.39 -0.33
N GLY A 160 6.26 -6.68 -0.97
CA GLY A 160 5.42 -7.21 -2.03
C GLY A 160 4.15 -7.88 -1.49
N GLN A 161 3.16 -7.99 -2.37
CA GLN A 161 1.82 -8.52 -2.07
C GLN A 161 1.87 -9.93 -1.48
N LYS A 162 0.88 -10.27 -0.67
CA LYS A 162 0.79 -11.41 0.26
C LYS A 162 1.72 -11.30 1.46
N LYS A 163 3.02 -11.19 1.22
CA LYS A 163 4.02 -11.16 2.31
C LYS A 163 3.84 -9.95 3.21
N GLN A 164 3.63 -8.77 2.63
CA GLN A 164 3.47 -7.55 3.42
C GLN A 164 2.14 -7.57 4.21
N GLU A 165 1.04 -8.06 3.63
CA GLU A 165 -0.25 -8.14 4.34
C GLU A 165 -0.17 -9.10 5.53
N ALA A 166 0.49 -10.25 5.36
CA ALA A 166 0.73 -11.20 6.43
C ALA A 166 1.69 -10.63 7.50
N ALA A 167 2.79 -9.99 7.08
CA ALA A 167 3.73 -9.36 8.00
C ALA A 167 3.08 -8.25 8.84
N MET A 168 2.21 -7.44 8.25
CA MET A 168 1.47 -6.41 8.98
C MET A 168 0.53 -7.01 10.03
N ALA A 169 -0.10 -8.16 9.76
CA ALA A 169 -0.91 -8.85 10.76
C ALA A 169 -0.06 -9.27 11.97
N LEU A 170 1.09 -9.90 11.71
CA LEU A 170 2.01 -10.35 12.76
C LEU A 170 2.63 -9.18 13.55
N LEU A 171 2.96 -8.08 12.87
CA LEU A 171 3.49 -6.87 13.49
C LEU A 171 2.44 -6.15 14.35
N ALA A 172 1.18 -6.11 13.91
CA ALA A 172 0.09 -5.53 14.70
C ALA A 172 -0.09 -6.26 16.03
N GLU A 173 0.01 -7.59 16.02
CA GLU A 173 -0.07 -8.40 17.25
C GLU A 173 1.18 -8.23 18.14
N ALA A 174 2.38 -8.21 17.54
CA ALA A 174 3.64 -8.12 18.28
C ALA A 174 3.92 -6.73 18.84
N ILE A 175 3.41 -5.67 18.22
CA ILE A 175 3.74 -4.28 18.53
C ILE A 175 2.44 -3.47 18.73
N PRO A 176 1.70 -3.68 19.84
CA PRO A 176 0.35 -3.12 20.00
C PRO A 176 0.30 -1.59 20.11
N HIS A 177 1.44 -0.93 20.34
CA HIS A 177 1.53 0.54 20.38
C HIS A 177 1.58 1.18 18.99
N VAL A 178 1.89 0.42 17.93
CA VAL A 178 1.84 0.94 16.56
C VAL A 178 0.40 1.31 16.23
N ARG A 179 0.21 2.43 15.55
CA ARG A 179 -1.11 2.97 15.21
C ARG A 179 -1.51 2.65 13.79
N ILE A 180 -0.56 2.74 12.86
CA ILE A 180 -0.82 2.47 11.45
C ILE A 180 0.23 1.50 10.91
N LEU A 181 -0.23 0.43 10.25
CA LEU A 181 0.60 -0.38 9.36
C LEU A 181 0.05 -0.27 7.94
N ILE A 182 0.89 0.09 6.97
CA ILE A 182 0.47 0.25 5.58
C ILE A 182 1.34 -0.56 4.61
N GLY A 183 0.69 -1.36 3.77
CA GLY A 183 1.33 -2.07 2.67
C GLY A 183 1.49 -1.14 1.47
N VAL A 184 2.72 -0.79 1.13
CA VAL A 184 3.01 0.23 0.09
C VAL A 184 3.73 -0.32 -1.14
N GLY A 185 4.12 -1.61 -1.12
CA GLY A 185 4.76 -2.27 -2.26
C GLY A 185 5.94 -1.47 -2.81
N GLY A 186 5.90 -1.13 -4.10
CA GLY A 186 6.98 -0.38 -4.77
C GLY A 186 7.01 1.12 -4.48
N ALA A 187 6.37 1.61 -3.41
CA ALA A 187 6.30 3.05 -3.16
C ALA A 187 7.66 3.68 -2.85
N PHE A 188 8.52 2.99 -2.09
CA PHE A 188 9.85 3.49 -1.74
C PHE A 188 10.68 3.78 -2.98
N ASN A 189 10.55 2.91 -3.98
CA ASN A 189 11.13 3.01 -5.31
C ASN A 189 10.75 4.31 -6.06
N MET A 190 9.53 4.80 -5.86
CA MET A 190 9.05 6.05 -6.46
C MET A 190 9.44 7.28 -5.62
N ILE A 191 9.44 7.16 -4.29
CA ILE A 191 9.84 8.24 -3.38
C ILE A 191 11.35 8.51 -3.47
N SER A 192 12.15 7.45 -3.56
CA SER A 192 13.61 7.50 -3.72
C SER A 192 14.05 8.12 -5.06
N GLY A 193 13.13 8.24 -6.01
CA GLY A 193 13.39 8.78 -7.35
C GLY A 193 13.99 7.77 -8.33
N ARG A 194 14.21 6.51 -7.91
CA ARG A 194 14.70 5.44 -8.79
C ARG A 194 13.71 5.13 -9.91
N LEU A 195 12.42 5.06 -9.60
CA LEU A 195 11.35 4.96 -10.59
C LEU A 195 10.73 6.33 -10.85
N ARG A 196 10.93 6.84 -12.06
CA ARG A 196 10.31 8.09 -12.50
C ARG A 196 8.79 7.94 -12.54
N ARG A 197 8.08 8.80 -11.79
CA ARG A 197 6.62 8.94 -11.88
C ARG A 197 6.20 9.30 -13.31
N ALA A 198 5.03 8.80 -13.71
CA ALA A 198 4.44 9.19 -14.99
C ALA A 198 4.13 10.70 -15.01
N PRO A 199 4.32 11.39 -16.14
CA PRO A 199 3.92 12.78 -16.31
C PRO A 199 2.47 13.04 -15.86
N SER A 200 2.21 14.22 -15.31
CA SER A 200 0.91 14.57 -14.70
C SER A 200 -0.27 14.38 -15.66
N TRP A 201 -0.09 14.68 -16.95
CA TRP A 201 -1.11 14.45 -17.98
C TRP A 201 -1.42 12.97 -18.17
N MET A 202 -0.41 12.09 -18.20
CA MET A 202 -0.59 10.64 -18.32
C MET A 202 -1.34 10.07 -17.11
N ARG A 203 -1.04 10.54 -15.91
CA ARG A 203 -1.76 10.12 -14.69
C ARG A 203 -3.24 10.51 -14.73
N ARG A 204 -3.54 11.73 -15.21
CA ARG A 204 -4.91 12.25 -15.35
C ARG A 204 -5.73 11.44 -16.35
N VAL A 205 -5.15 11.07 -17.49
CA VAL A 205 -5.82 10.24 -18.51
C VAL A 205 -5.70 8.73 -18.24
N GLY A 206 -5.03 8.33 -17.15
CA GLY A 206 -4.95 6.92 -16.77
C GLY A 206 -3.88 6.08 -17.46
N LEU A 207 -2.94 6.70 -18.17
CA LEU A 207 -1.86 6.04 -18.92
C LEU A 207 -0.62 5.73 -18.07
N GLU A 208 -0.70 5.81 -16.75
CA GLU A 208 0.44 5.50 -15.87
C GLU A 208 0.96 4.06 -16.09
N TRP A 209 0.07 3.12 -16.43
CA TRP A 209 0.46 1.75 -16.74
C TRP A 209 1.36 1.65 -17.98
N LEU A 210 1.11 2.48 -19.01
CA LEU A 210 1.90 2.50 -20.24
C LEU A 210 3.30 3.05 -19.94
N TRP A 211 3.37 4.13 -19.15
CA TRP A 211 4.63 4.68 -18.67
C TRP A 211 5.47 3.64 -17.90
N ARG A 212 4.83 2.85 -17.01
CA ARG A 212 5.52 1.78 -16.28
C ARG A 212 6.02 0.67 -17.18
N VAL A 213 5.29 0.28 -18.23
CA VAL A 213 5.76 -0.72 -19.21
C VAL A 213 6.96 -0.20 -20.00
N LEU A 214 6.96 1.09 -20.35
CA LEU A 214 8.08 1.71 -21.07
C LEU A 214 9.36 1.75 -20.22
N ILE A 215 9.25 1.96 -18.91
CA ILE A 215 10.41 2.01 -17.99
C ILE A 215 10.81 0.60 -17.52
N GLU A 216 9.85 -0.29 -17.26
CA GLU A 216 10.08 -1.65 -16.77
C GLU A 216 9.38 -2.67 -17.70
N PRO A 217 9.98 -3.03 -18.86
CA PRO A 217 9.36 -3.94 -19.83
C PRO A 217 9.07 -5.32 -19.25
N SER A 218 9.86 -5.78 -18.27
CA SER A 218 9.67 -7.04 -17.54
C SER A 218 8.34 -7.09 -16.78
N ARG A 219 7.73 -5.94 -16.45
CA ARG A 219 6.40 -5.85 -15.82
C ARG A 219 5.25 -5.98 -16.81
N PHE A 220 5.50 -6.06 -18.12
CA PHE A 220 4.43 -6.15 -19.13
C PHE A 220 3.37 -7.23 -18.83
N PRO A 221 3.72 -8.48 -18.45
CA PRO A 221 2.72 -9.49 -18.13
C PRO A 221 1.82 -9.10 -16.95
N ARG A 222 2.42 -8.47 -15.93
CA ARG A 222 1.72 -7.96 -14.75
C ARG A 222 0.78 -6.82 -15.12
N THR A 223 1.24 -5.91 -15.99
CA THR A 223 0.43 -4.80 -16.48
C THR A 223 -0.77 -5.27 -17.31
N MET A 224 -0.57 -6.23 -18.22
CA MET A 224 -1.66 -6.81 -19.03
C MET A 224 -2.71 -7.51 -18.16
N ARG A 225 -2.29 -8.17 -17.07
CA ARG A 225 -3.25 -8.70 -16.08
C ARG A 225 -4.11 -7.62 -15.47
N ALA A 226 -3.52 -6.49 -15.10
CA ALA A 226 -4.22 -5.38 -14.46
C ALA A 226 -5.12 -4.58 -15.41
N THR A 227 -4.72 -4.39 -16.68
CA THR A 227 -5.42 -3.52 -17.64
C THR A 227 -6.38 -4.27 -18.55
N VAL A 228 -6.13 -5.54 -18.87
CA VAL A 228 -6.96 -6.33 -19.80
C VAL A 228 -7.67 -7.48 -19.09
N VAL A 229 -6.91 -8.36 -18.42
CA VAL A 229 -7.49 -9.57 -17.81
C VAL A 229 -8.45 -9.21 -16.69
N PHE A 230 -8.10 -8.22 -15.85
CA PHE A 230 -8.92 -7.83 -14.72
C PHE A 230 -10.29 -7.26 -15.13
N PRO A 231 -10.40 -6.22 -15.98
CA PRO A 231 -11.70 -5.71 -16.39
C PRO A 231 -12.57 -6.77 -17.08
N LEU A 232 -11.98 -7.60 -17.95
CA LEU A 232 -12.70 -8.71 -18.59
C LEU A 232 -13.21 -9.71 -17.55
N THR A 233 -12.38 -10.09 -16.58
CA THR A 233 -12.77 -11.02 -15.51
C THR A 233 -13.94 -10.47 -14.69
N VAL A 234 -13.91 -9.18 -14.35
CA VAL A 234 -15.03 -8.52 -13.64
C VAL A 234 -16.29 -8.50 -14.49
N PHE A 235 -16.16 -8.19 -15.78
CA PHE A 235 -17.28 -8.20 -16.72
C PHE A 235 -17.92 -9.59 -16.82
N TRP A 236 -17.13 -10.62 -17.07
CA TRP A 236 -17.60 -12.01 -17.12
C TRP A 236 -18.26 -12.46 -15.82
N ALA A 237 -17.67 -12.14 -14.67
CA ALA A 237 -18.27 -12.46 -13.37
C ALA A 237 -19.66 -11.83 -13.21
N LYS A 238 -19.84 -10.56 -13.63
CA LYS A 238 -21.13 -9.85 -13.58
C LYS A 238 -22.17 -10.41 -14.57
N VAL A 239 -21.72 -10.93 -15.72
CA VAL A 239 -22.60 -11.53 -16.74
C VAL A 239 -23.06 -12.92 -16.33
N VAL A 240 -22.17 -13.73 -15.74
CA VAL A 240 -22.47 -15.10 -15.30
C VAL A 240 -23.25 -15.13 -13.97
N SER A 241 -23.16 -14.08 -13.14
CA SER A 241 -23.93 -13.95 -11.90
C SER A 241 -25.32 -13.31 -12.07
N ARG A 242 -25.79 -13.12 -13.30
CA ARG A 242 -27.14 -12.67 -13.66
C ARG A 242 -27.89 -13.83 -14.30
#